data_AF-A0A2U1PFI3-F1
#
_entry.id   AF-A0A2U1PFI3-F1
#
_cell.length_a   1.000
_cell.length_b   1.000
_cell.length_c   1.000
_cell.angle_alpha   90.00
_cell.angle_beta   90.00
_cell.angle_gamma   90.00
#
_symmetry.space_group_name_H-M   'P 1'
#
loop_
_entity.id
_entity.type
_entity.pdbx_description
1 polymer ?
#
loop_
_entity_poly.entity_id
_entity_poly.type
_entity_poly.pdbx_seq_one_letter_code
_entity_poly.pdbx_strand_id
1 'polypeptide(L)'
;MSRKAMKSQVESSKLAAEAVSNLSTITAFSSQIRILRMLGETQKEPMRESIRQAWYAGFGLGFSQCLTGCVWALSYWYGAKLISEGQLDAKAFYHMYLILISTGRVIAEAGTMTNDLSKGFDAVKSVFTILDRYTSREPEESDGIKPDIITGHVAICDVHFAYPARPT
;
A
#
# COMPACT_ATOMS: atom_id res chain seq x y z
N MET A 1 1.34 8.22 -0.93
CA MET A 1 2.81 8.24 -0.78
C MET A 1 3.43 7.94 -2.14
N SER A 2 4.21 8.86 -2.70
CA SER A 2 4.98 8.54 -3.93
C SER A 2 5.97 7.40 -3.65
N ARG A 3 6.18 6.51 -4.64
CA ARG A 3 7.13 5.39 -4.54
C ARG A 3 8.52 5.86 -4.10
N LYS A 4 8.92 7.07 -4.48
CA LYS A 4 10.21 7.67 -4.10
C LYS A 4 10.28 8.00 -2.60
N ALA A 5 9.22 8.59 -2.04
CA ALA A 5 9.13 8.88 -0.61
C ALA A 5 9.10 7.60 0.25
N MET A 6 8.46 6.55 -0.27
CA MET A 6 8.43 5.26 0.42
C MET A 6 9.81 4.59 0.46
N LYS A 7 10.58 4.66 -0.63
CA LYS A 7 11.95 4.15 -0.67
C LYS A 7 12.87 4.87 0.31
N SER A 8 12.85 6.20 0.34
CA SER A 8 13.69 6.97 1.26
C SER A 8 13.28 6.77 2.73
N GLN A 9 11.98 6.58 3.00
CA GLN A 9 11.50 6.22 4.34
C GLN A 9 12.05 4.84 4.77
N VAL A 10 12.03 3.85 3.89
CA VAL A 10 12.57 2.51 4.16
C VAL A 10 14.07 2.57 4.45
N GLU A 11 14.84 3.35 3.67
CA GLU A 11 16.27 3.54 3.92
C GLU A 11 16.55 4.21 5.28
N SER A 12 15.79 5.25 5.63
CA SER A 12 15.91 5.92 6.92
C SER A 12 15.56 4.99 8.09
N SER A 13 14.47 4.22 7.96
CA SER A 13 14.07 3.23 8.96
C SER A 13 15.09 2.10 9.10
N LYS A 14 15.68 1.64 7.99
CA LYS A 14 16.75 0.63 8.01
C LYS A 14 17.99 1.15 8.75
N LEU A 15 18.43 2.37 8.45
CA LEU A 15 19.56 3.01 9.12
C LEU A 15 19.31 3.17 10.62
N ALA A 16 18.10 3.58 11.01
CA ALA A 16 17.72 3.69 12.41
C ALA A 16 17.72 2.33 13.11
N ALA A 17 17.17 1.28 12.47
CA ALA A 17 17.18 -0.08 13.03
C ALA A 17 18.60 -0.62 13.23
N GLU A 18 19.49 -0.40 12.25
CA GLU A 18 20.89 -0.79 12.32
C GLU A 18 21.65 -0.06 13.44
N ALA A 19 21.35 1.23 13.62
CA ALA A 19 21.93 2.04 14.68
C ALA A 19 21.50 1.58 16.08
N VAL A 20 20.22 1.23 16.26
CA VAL A 20 19.69 0.72 17.53
C VAL A 20 20.28 -0.66 17.84
N SER A 21 20.36 -1.54 16.83
CA SER A 21 20.91 -2.89 17.01
C SER A 21 22.40 -2.88 17.39
N ASN A 22 23.16 -1.87 16.94
CA ASN A 22 24.61 -1.77 17.17
C ASN A 22 24.99 -0.60 18.10
N LEU A 23 24.10 -0.25 19.03
CA LEU A 23 24.29 0.91 19.90
C LEU A 23 25.59 0.85 20.71
N SER A 24 25.92 -0.33 21.26
CA SER A 24 27.16 -0.56 22.03
C SER A 24 28.42 -0.31 21.20
N THR A 25 28.43 -0.76 19.95
CA THR A 25 29.52 -0.51 18.99
C THR A 25 29.64 0.99 18.68
N ILE A 26 28.52 1.68 18.43
CA ILE A 26 28.53 3.12 18.15
C ILE A 26 29.04 3.92 19.35
N THR A 27 28.68 3.52 20.57
CA THR A 27 29.20 4.13 21.80
C THR A 27 30.69 3.86 22.00
N ALA A 28 31.16 2.65 21.72
CA ALA A 28 32.57 2.30 21.82
C ALA A 28 33.46 3.11 20.85
N PHE A 29 32.94 3.39 19.65
CA PHE A 29 33.61 4.23 18.64
C PHE A 29 33.25 5.72 18.73
N SER A 30 32.51 6.17 19.76
CA SER A 30 32.05 7.55 19.94
C SER A 30 31.47 8.20 18.67
N SER A 31 30.78 7.41 17.84
CA SER A 31 30.38 7.79 16.48
C SER A 31 28.91 8.24 16.37
N GLN A 32 28.27 8.53 17.51
CA GLN A 32 26.84 8.90 17.60
C GLN A 32 26.48 10.09 16.70
N ILE A 33 27.30 11.14 16.71
CA ILE A 33 27.09 12.36 15.91
C ILE A 33 27.11 12.06 14.40
N ARG A 34 27.95 11.10 13.97
CA ARG A 34 28.04 10.70 12.56
C ARG A 34 26.76 9.98 12.11
N ILE A 35 26.24 9.07 12.94
CA ILE A 35 25.00 8.34 12.64
C ILE A 35 23.80 9.29 12.62
N LEU A 36 23.69 10.20 13.59
CA LEU A 36 22.62 11.21 13.61
C LEU A 36 22.65 12.13 12.38
N ARG A 37 23.84 12.50 11.91
CA ARG A 37 24.00 13.29 10.68
C ARG A 37 23.51 12.53 9.45
N MET A 38 23.91 11.27 9.29
CA MET A 38 23.44 10.43 8.17
C MET A 38 21.91 10.28 8.22
N LEU A 39 21.33 10.08 9.40
CA LEU A 39 19.88 10.00 9.55
C LEU A 39 19.21 11.32 9.13
N GLY A 40 19.72 12.47 9.59
CA GLY A 40 19.21 13.79 9.19
C GLY A 40 19.32 14.06 7.69
N GLU A 41 20.38 13.58 7.03
CA GLU A 41 20.54 13.69 5.58
C GLU A 41 19.50 12.84 4.82
N THR A 42 19.26 11.60 5.26
CA THR A 42 18.23 10.73 4.63
C THR A 42 16.82 11.30 4.72
N GLN A 43 16.52 12.14 5.72
CA GLN A 43 15.19 12.70 5.95
C GLN A 43 14.90 13.99 5.16
N LYS A 44 15.94 14.73 4.73
CA LYS A 44 15.77 16.01 4.01
C LYS A 44 15.08 15.87 2.66
N GLU A 45 15.48 14.87 1.87
CA GLU A 45 14.86 14.54 0.57
C GLU A 45 13.35 14.23 0.70
N PRO A 46 12.92 13.24 1.51
CA PRO A 46 11.50 12.94 1.68
C PRO A 46 10.69 14.10 2.25
N MET A 47 11.27 14.93 3.13
CA MET A 47 10.58 16.12 3.65
C MET A 47 10.31 17.17 2.58
N ARG A 48 11.26 17.44 1.68
CA ARG A 48 11.03 18.37 0.56
C ARG A 48 9.97 17.84 -0.40
N GLU A 49 10.03 16.55 -0.68
CA GLU A 49 9.10 15.89 -1.58
C GLU A 49 7.68 15.80 -0.99
N SER A 50 7.55 15.57 0.31
CA SER A 50 6.25 15.56 1.00
C SER A 50 5.60 16.94 1.00
N ILE A 51 6.37 18.02 1.16
CA ILE A 51 5.86 19.39 1.06
C ILE A 51 5.32 19.67 -0.34
N ARG A 52 6.04 19.27 -1.40
CA ARG A 52 5.56 19.42 -2.78
C ARG A 52 4.27 18.65 -3.01
N GLN A 53 4.22 17.39 -2.55
CA GLN A 53 3.01 16.57 -2.64
C GLN A 53 1.85 17.15 -1.86
N ALA A 54 2.11 17.74 -0.69
CA ALA A 54 1.10 18.40 0.12
C ALA A 54 0.48 19.61 -0.62
N TRP A 55 1.30 20.40 -1.33
CA TRP A 55 0.80 21.49 -2.18
C TRP A 55 -0.09 20.98 -3.32
N TYR A 56 0.35 19.94 -4.05
CA TYR A 56 -0.45 19.37 -5.13
C TYR A 56 -1.76 18.75 -4.62
N ALA A 57 -1.70 18.02 -3.50
CA ALA A 57 -2.87 17.43 -2.87
C ALA A 57 -3.83 18.50 -2.34
N GLY A 58 -3.29 19.56 -1.72
CA GLY A 58 -4.07 20.70 -1.23
C GLY A 58 -4.77 21.44 -2.35
N PHE A 59 -4.07 21.73 -3.45
CA PHE A 59 -4.68 22.37 -4.62
C PHE A 59 -5.77 21.48 -5.24
N GLY A 60 -5.50 20.18 -5.42
CA GLY A 60 -6.47 19.23 -5.97
C GLY A 60 -7.74 19.13 -5.11
N LEU A 61 -7.59 19.03 -3.79
CA LEU A 61 -8.71 18.98 -2.85
C LEU A 61 -9.48 20.30 -2.83
N GLY A 62 -8.79 21.43 -2.72
CA GLY A 62 -9.41 22.75 -2.69
C GLY A 62 -10.18 23.05 -3.98
N PHE A 63 -9.59 22.74 -5.13
CA PHE A 63 -10.24 22.92 -6.43
C PHE A 63 -11.47 22.01 -6.59
N SER A 64 -11.40 20.74 -6.16
CA SER A 64 -12.52 19.81 -6.17
C SER A 64 -13.67 20.28 -5.28
N GLN A 65 -13.38 20.81 -4.09
CA GLN A 65 -14.39 21.35 -3.18
C GLN A 65 -15.03 22.61 -3.73
N CYS A 66 -14.23 23.51 -4.32
CA CYS A 66 -14.73 24.71 -4.99
C CYS A 66 -15.69 24.36 -6.13
N LEU A 67 -15.30 23.45 -7.03
CA LEU A 67 -16.14 22.94 -8.11
C LEU A 67 -17.45 22.36 -7.61
N THR A 68 -17.41 21.57 -6.52
CA THR A 68 -18.61 20.98 -5.92
C THR A 68 -19.57 22.08 -5.43
N GLY A 69 -19.03 23.12 -4.79
CA GLY A 69 -19.81 24.30 -4.38
C GLY A 69 -20.41 25.04 -5.59
N CYS A 70 -19.65 25.23 -6.66
CA CYS A 70 -20.16 25.84 -7.90
C CYS A 70 -21.28 25.02 -8.54
N VAL A 71 -21.15 23.68 -8.56
CA VAL A 71 -22.19 22.79 -9.08
C VAL A 71 -23.46 22.91 -8.26
N TRP A 72 -23.37 22.95 -6.92
CA TRP A 72 -24.54 23.17 -6.07
C TRP A 72 -25.19 24.52 -6.34
N ALA A 73 -24.41 25.60 -6.38
CA ALA A 73 -24.92 26.94 -6.66
C ALA A 73 -25.64 27.02 -8.02
N LEU A 74 -25.04 26.45 -9.07
CA LEU A 74 -25.65 26.37 -10.41
C LEU A 74 -26.93 25.53 -10.42
N SER A 75 -26.92 24.39 -9.72
CA SER A 75 -28.09 23.50 -9.62
C SER A 75 -29.27 24.21 -8.97
N TYR A 76 -29.02 24.94 -7.87
CA TYR A 76 -30.06 25.71 -7.19
C TYR A 76 -30.50 26.93 -8.00
N TRP A 77 -29.59 27.65 -8.64
CA TRP A 77 -29.95 28.80 -9.48
C TRP A 77 -30.84 28.38 -10.65
N TYR A 78 -30.46 27.31 -11.35
CA TYR A 78 -31.25 26.78 -12.45
C TYR A 78 -32.58 26.17 -11.97
N GLY A 79 -32.55 25.44 -10.84
CA GLY A 79 -33.76 24.93 -10.21
C GLY A 79 -34.74 26.04 -9.82
N ALA A 80 -34.26 27.13 -9.23
CA ALA A 80 -35.06 28.30 -8.87
C ALA A 80 -35.67 28.98 -10.10
N LYS A 81 -34.93 29.08 -11.21
CA LYS A 81 -35.45 29.60 -12.47
C LYS A 81 -36.61 28.75 -13.01
N LEU A 82 -36.48 27.43 -12.99
CA LEU A 82 -37.53 26.49 -13.43
C LEU A 82 -38.80 26.58 -12.58
N ILE A 83 -38.63 26.79 -11.27
CA ILE A 83 -39.75 27.02 -10.34
C ILE A 83 -40.43 28.36 -10.63
N SER A 84 -39.65 29.42 -10.90
CA SER A 84 -40.16 30.75 -11.25
C SER A 84 -40.95 30.76 -12.55
N GLU A 85 -40.60 29.90 -13.51
CA GLU A 85 -41.32 29.74 -14.79
C GLU A 85 -42.56 28.83 -14.66
N GLY A 86 -42.86 28.32 -13.47
CA GLY A 86 -44.03 27.49 -13.18
C GLY A 86 -43.96 26.08 -13.78
N GLN A 87 -42.81 25.67 -14.31
CA GLN A 87 -42.63 24.36 -14.94
C GLN A 87 -42.43 23.22 -13.92
N LEU A 88 -42.01 23.56 -12.70
CA LEU A 88 -41.67 22.59 -11.66
C LEU A 88 -42.05 23.10 -10.27
N ASP A 89 -42.65 22.24 -9.46
CA ASP A 89 -42.94 22.54 -8.06
C ASP A 89 -41.67 22.40 -7.19
N ALA A 90 -41.53 23.25 -6.19
CA ALA A 90 -40.37 23.29 -5.32
C ALA A 90 -40.18 21.96 -4.56
N LYS A 91 -41.29 21.32 -4.16
CA LYS A 91 -41.27 20.01 -3.49
C LYS A 91 -40.75 18.90 -4.40
N ALA A 92 -41.14 18.92 -5.68
CA ALA A 92 -40.72 17.93 -6.65
C ALA A 92 -39.22 18.07 -6.99
N PHE A 93 -38.74 19.31 -7.16
CA PHE A 93 -37.32 19.60 -7.37
C PHE A 93 -36.45 19.06 -6.21
N TYR A 94 -36.84 19.35 -4.97
CA TYR A 94 -36.08 18.91 -3.80
C TYR A 94 -36.02 17.37 -3.68
N HIS A 95 -37.15 16.69 -3.92
CA HIS A 95 -37.17 15.21 -3.94
C HIS A 95 -36.25 14.63 -5.02
N MET A 96 -36.34 15.13 -6.24
CA MET A 96 -35.51 14.67 -7.35
C MET A 96 -34.01 14.88 -7.04
N TYR A 97 -33.66 16.06 -6.51
CA TYR A 97 -32.29 16.40 -6.14
C TYR A 97 -31.72 15.46 -5.06
N LEU A 98 -32.51 15.19 -4.00
CA LEU A 98 -32.11 14.26 -2.95
C LEU A 98 -31.91 12.82 -3.47
N ILE A 99 -32.82 12.34 -4.31
CA ILE A 99 -32.72 10.99 -4.89
C ILE A 99 -31.49 10.89 -5.79
N LEU A 100 -31.24 11.89 -6.63
CA LEU A 100 -30.11 11.92 -7.54
C LEU A 100 -28.77 11.89 -6.79
N ILE A 101 -28.61 12.72 -5.75
CA ILE A 101 -27.38 12.75 -4.96
C ILE A 101 -27.19 11.48 -4.13
N SER A 102 -28.26 10.99 -3.50
CA SER A 102 -28.18 9.78 -2.69
C SER A 102 -27.78 8.58 -3.54
N THR A 103 -28.41 8.41 -4.71
CA THR A 103 -28.09 7.32 -5.64
C THR A 103 -26.68 7.47 -6.19
N GLY A 104 -26.29 8.67 -6.58
CA GLY A 104 -24.93 8.95 -7.07
C GLY A 104 -23.85 8.61 -6.04
N ARG A 105 -24.08 8.92 -4.75
CA ARG A 105 -23.17 8.54 -3.66
C ARG A 105 -23.04 7.04 -3.50
N VAL A 106 -24.17 6.31 -3.49
CA VAL A 106 -24.16 4.85 -3.36
C VAL A 106 -23.40 4.19 -4.51
N ILE A 107 -23.59 4.67 -5.75
CA ILE A 107 -22.85 4.18 -6.91
C ILE A 107 -21.35 4.45 -6.76
N ALA A 108 -20.97 5.66 -6.33
CA ALA A 108 -19.57 6.00 -6.11
C ALA A 108 -18.92 5.13 -5.03
N GLU A 109 -19.61 4.90 -3.91
CA GLU A 109 -19.16 4.03 -2.82
C GLU A 109 -18.98 2.58 -3.32
N ALA A 110 -19.98 2.02 -4.00
CA ALA A 110 -19.87 0.68 -4.59
C ALA A 110 -18.69 0.57 -5.59
N GLY A 111 -18.45 1.63 -6.37
CA GLY A 111 -17.29 1.73 -7.25
C GLY A 111 -15.97 1.66 -6.48
N THR A 112 -15.85 2.34 -5.34
CA THR A 112 -14.63 2.27 -4.51
C THR A 112 -14.39 0.88 -3.92
N MET A 113 -15.45 0.16 -3.52
CA MET A 113 -15.34 -1.20 -2.99
C MET A 113 -14.77 -2.21 -4.00
N THR A 114 -14.98 -1.96 -5.30
CA THR A 114 -14.47 -2.85 -6.37
C THR A 114 -12.94 -2.96 -6.34
N ASN A 115 -12.23 -1.87 -6.02
CA ASN A 115 -10.77 -1.89 -5.90
C ASN A 115 -10.29 -2.75 -4.73
N ASP A 116 -10.99 -2.71 -3.61
CA ASP A 116 -10.61 -3.49 -2.43
C ASP A 116 -10.91 -4.98 -2.63
N LEU A 117 -12.02 -5.29 -3.31
CA LEU A 117 -12.33 -6.65 -3.73
C LEU A 117 -11.25 -7.21 -4.66
N SER A 118 -10.78 -6.41 -5.63
CA SER A 118 -9.68 -6.80 -6.53
C SER A 118 -8.39 -7.14 -5.77
N LYS A 119 -7.98 -6.29 -4.82
CA LYS A 119 -6.82 -6.59 -3.94
C LYS A 119 -7.03 -7.84 -3.09
N GLY A 120 -8.25 -8.07 -2.63
CA GLY A 120 -8.62 -9.27 -1.90
C GLY A 120 -8.40 -10.53 -2.74
N PHE A 121 -8.86 -10.53 -4.00
CA PHE A 121 -8.61 -11.62 -4.93
C PHE A 121 -7.12 -11.84 -5.20
N ASP A 122 -6.32 -10.79 -5.36
CA ASP A 122 -4.87 -10.91 -5.52
C ASP A 122 -4.20 -11.56 -4.30
N ALA A 123 -4.64 -11.20 -3.09
CA ALA A 123 -4.13 -11.80 -1.86
C ALA A 123 -4.51 -13.29 -1.75
N VAL A 124 -5.77 -13.63 -2.04
CA VAL A 124 -6.24 -15.02 -2.06
C VAL A 124 -5.45 -15.84 -3.09
N LYS A 125 -5.25 -15.29 -4.30
CA LYS A 125 -4.43 -15.93 -5.34
C LYS A 125 -3.00 -16.19 -4.87
N SER A 126 -2.38 -15.25 -4.15
CA SER A 126 -1.04 -15.42 -3.59
C SER A 126 -1.00 -16.58 -2.57
N VAL A 127 -2.01 -16.68 -1.69
CA VAL A 127 -2.12 -17.78 -0.73
C VAL A 127 -2.28 -19.12 -1.44
N PHE A 128 -3.18 -19.22 -2.42
CA PHE A 128 -3.37 -20.44 -3.20
C PHE A 128 -2.11 -20.80 -4.02
N THR A 129 -1.37 -19.82 -4.51
CA THR A 129 -0.08 -20.08 -5.21
C THR A 129 0.94 -20.75 -4.29
N ILE A 130 0.91 -20.44 -2.99
CA ILE A 130 1.78 -21.09 -1.99
C ILE A 130 1.24 -22.46 -1.60
N LEU A 131 -0.09 -22.58 -1.44
CA LEU A 131 -0.74 -23.82 -1.03
C LEU A 131 -0.66 -24.91 -2.11
N ASP A 132 -0.90 -24.53 -3.37
CA ASP A 132 -0.83 -25.42 -4.54
C ASP A 132 0.61 -25.57 -5.07
N ARG A 133 1.61 -25.02 -4.36
CA ARG A 133 3.00 -25.15 -4.78
C ARG A 133 3.43 -26.61 -4.71
N TYR A 134 3.57 -27.22 -5.88
CA TYR A 134 4.18 -28.54 -5.99
C TYR A 134 5.63 -28.50 -5.51
N THR A 135 5.94 -29.28 -4.47
CA THR A 135 7.29 -29.43 -3.96
C THR A 135 7.81 -30.76 -4.49
N SER A 136 8.96 -30.76 -5.19
CA SER A 136 9.51 -32.00 -5.79
C SER A 136 9.86 -33.11 -4.78
N ARG A 137 9.80 -32.82 -3.48
CA ARG A 137 9.99 -33.77 -2.38
C ARG A 137 9.03 -33.36 -1.27
N GLU A 138 8.02 -34.17 -1.00
CA GLU A 138 7.06 -33.91 0.06
C GLU A 138 7.70 -34.29 1.42
N PRO A 139 7.76 -33.39 2.41
CA PRO A 139 8.38 -33.70 3.70
C PRO A 139 7.64 -34.79 4.50
N GLU A 140 6.35 -34.97 4.26
CA GLU A 140 5.47 -35.91 4.97
C GLU A 140 5.27 -37.23 4.22
N GLU A 141 5.91 -37.40 3.05
CA GLU A 141 5.80 -38.62 2.26
C GLU A 141 6.42 -39.80 3.04
N SER A 142 5.58 -40.77 3.43
CA SER A 142 6.02 -41.90 4.26
C SER A 142 6.74 -43.00 3.47
N ASP A 143 7.02 -42.78 2.18
CA ASP A 143 7.61 -43.77 1.27
C ASP A 143 9.14 -43.90 1.45
N GLY A 144 9.72 -43.10 2.35
CA GLY A 144 11.10 -43.25 2.79
C GLY A 144 11.30 -44.48 3.69
N ILE A 145 12.41 -45.19 3.50
CA ILE A 145 12.84 -46.28 4.38
C ILE A 145 13.06 -45.70 5.79
N LYS A 146 12.32 -46.22 6.79
CA LYS A 146 12.51 -45.92 8.22
C LYS A 146 13.30 -47.06 8.87
N PRO A 147 14.63 -46.98 8.96
CA PRO A 147 15.43 -48.04 9.56
C PRO A 147 15.25 -48.08 11.09
N ASP A 148 15.06 -49.28 11.65
CA ASP A 148 14.92 -49.48 13.11
C ASP A 148 16.22 -49.23 13.88
N ILE A 149 17.37 -49.38 13.22
CA ILE A 149 18.70 -49.17 13.81
C ILE A 149 19.54 -48.33 12.86
N ILE A 150 19.97 -47.15 13.32
CA ILE A 150 20.84 -46.24 12.58
C ILE A 150 22.24 -46.32 13.18
N THR A 151 23.20 -46.90 12.45
CA THR A 151 24.62 -47.00 12.83
C THR A 151 25.41 -45.72 12.56
N GLY A 152 24.88 -44.80 11.74
CA GLY A 152 25.43 -43.46 11.54
C GLY A 152 26.61 -43.36 10.55
N HIS A 153 26.84 -44.36 9.71
CA HIS A 153 27.86 -44.23 8.65
C HIS A 153 27.33 -43.40 7.48
N VAL A 154 27.95 -42.24 7.24
CA VAL A 154 27.58 -41.30 6.16
C VAL A 154 28.77 -41.15 5.22
N ALA A 155 28.54 -41.35 3.92
CA ALA A 155 29.52 -41.11 2.86
C ALA A 155 28.91 -40.16 1.82
N ILE A 156 29.72 -39.23 1.33
CA ILE A 156 29.36 -38.28 0.27
C ILE A 156 30.26 -38.60 -0.91
N CYS A 157 29.67 -38.99 -2.04
CA CYS A 157 30.42 -39.45 -3.21
C CYS A 157 30.07 -38.58 -4.42
N ASP A 158 31.07 -37.89 -4.97
CA ASP A 158 31.00 -37.13 -6.23
C ASP A 158 29.76 -36.21 -6.36
N VAL A 159 29.52 -35.38 -5.34
CA VAL A 159 28.35 -34.48 -5.31
C VAL A 159 28.72 -33.11 -5.86
N HIS A 160 28.08 -32.73 -6.97
CA HIS A 160 28.09 -31.36 -7.48
C HIS A 160 26.82 -30.63 -7.04
N PHE A 161 26.98 -29.49 -6.38
CA PHE A 161 25.87 -28.70 -5.86
C PHE A 161 26.12 -27.21 -6.07
N ALA A 162 25.09 -26.48 -6.51
CA ALA A 162 25.08 -25.03 -6.57
C ALA A 162 23.76 -24.50 -6.01
N TYR A 163 23.83 -23.38 -5.28
CA TYR A 163 22.64 -22.77 -4.71
C TYR A 163 21.77 -22.13 -5.82
N PRO A 164 20.45 -22.38 -5.85
CA PRO A 164 19.58 -21.78 -6.87
C PRO A 164 19.60 -20.24 -6.87
N ALA A 165 19.80 -19.62 -5.71
CA ALA A 165 19.87 -18.16 -5.57
C ALA A 165 21.20 -17.55 -6.09
N ARG A 166 22.23 -18.39 -6.34
CA ARG A 166 23.51 -17.98 -6.89
C ARG A 166 24.11 -19.15 -7.68
N PRO A 167 23.70 -19.33 -8.94
CA PRO A 167 24.28 -20.34 -9.80
C PRO A 167 25.75 -19.98 -10.11
N THR A 168 26.61 -20.98 -10.02
CA THR A 168 28.02 -20.96 -10.44
C THR A 168 28.17 -21.54 -11.83
#